data_AF-A0A017RVW9-F1
#
_entry.id   AF-A0A017RVW9-F1
#
_cell.length_a   1.000
_cell.length_b   1.000
_cell.length_c   1.000
_cell.angle_alpha   90.00
_cell.angle_beta   90.00
_cell.angle_gamma   90.00
#
_symmetry.space_group_name_H-M   'P 1'
#
loop_
_entity.id
_entity.type
_entity.pdbx_description
1 polymer ?
#
loop_
_entity_poly.entity_id
_entity_poly.type
_entity_poly.pdbx_seq_one_letter_code
_entity_poly.pdbx_strand_id
1 'polypeptide(L)'
;MSNGNYMGIYRTVNIPNSLYQSVEGRYFVGQTGFLNFGCCKNAWGALVNPSNSNVNIFVNVFTISNYSRLPFNAEIWLNSTLPDSGNSSNSVSPTNTTLNPAPCPRGKIVSAQIINGTPVNGVNVFNRIIPPETTIVSEEDGKFIIPPGGNFAIFLPSPAPENIIANIAFGWWEERIRQCSCCC
;
A
#
# COMPACT_ATOMS: atom_id res chain seq x y z
N MET A 1 -41.47 43.14 -1.22
CA MET A 1 -41.83 41.72 -1.02
C MET A 1 -40.57 40.92 -1.28
N SER A 2 -39.94 40.37 -0.25
CA SER A 2 -38.71 39.59 -0.37
C SER A 2 -39.06 38.18 -0.84
N ASN A 3 -38.61 37.80 -2.04
CA ASN A 3 -38.73 36.45 -2.56
C ASN A 3 -37.93 35.50 -1.65
N GLY A 4 -38.66 34.59 -0.99
CA GLY A 4 -38.06 33.52 -0.21
C GLY A 4 -37.21 32.62 -1.10
N ASN A 5 -35.91 32.55 -0.80
CA ASN A 5 -35.03 31.54 -1.36
C ASN A 5 -35.42 30.18 -0.80
N TYR A 6 -36.19 29.41 -1.56
CA TYR A 6 -36.38 27.99 -1.31
C TYR A 6 -35.03 27.29 -1.48
N MET A 7 -34.47 26.74 -0.40
CA MET A 7 -33.33 25.83 -0.50
C MET A 7 -33.77 24.57 -1.24
N GLY A 8 -33.49 24.51 -2.53
CA GLY A 8 -33.66 23.31 -3.32
C GLY A 8 -32.77 22.19 -2.78
N ILE A 9 -33.39 21.10 -2.32
CA ILE A 9 -32.66 19.88 -1.97
C ILE A 9 -32.33 19.17 -3.27
N TYR A 10 -31.05 19.13 -3.65
CA TYR A 10 -30.58 18.37 -4.81
C TYR A 10 -30.17 16.97 -4.38
N ARG A 11 -30.70 15.95 -5.06
CA ARG A 11 -30.29 14.56 -4.87
C ARG A 11 -29.02 14.30 -5.67
N THR A 12 -27.95 13.89 -5.01
CA THR A 12 -26.71 13.43 -5.66
C THR A 12 -26.52 11.93 -5.44
N VAL A 13 -25.82 11.29 -6.37
CA VAL A 13 -25.31 9.91 -6.21
C VAL A 13 -23.81 10.02 -6.07
N ASN A 14 -23.27 9.49 -4.97
CA ASN A 14 -21.83 9.45 -4.72
C ASN A 14 -21.34 8.00 -4.89
N ILE A 15 -20.37 7.78 -5.76
CA ILE A 15 -19.73 6.47 -5.96
C ILE A 15 -18.39 6.52 -5.24
N PRO A 16 -18.14 5.64 -4.26
CA PRO A 16 -16.83 5.54 -3.63
C PRO A 16 -15.75 5.30 -4.69
N ASN A 17 -14.64 6.04 -4.63
CA ASN A 17 -13.60 5.94 -5.65
C ASN A 17 -13.05 4.51 -5.75
N SER A 18 -12.87 3.80 -4.64
CA SER A 18 -12.45 2.39 -4.64
C SER A 18 -13.38 1.48 -5.45
N LEU A 19 -14.71 1.69 -5.34
CA LEU A 19 -15.70 0.98 -6.14
C LEU A 19 -15.57 1.34 -7.62
N TYR A 20 -15.45 2.64 -7.94
CA TYR A 20 -15.26 3.11 -9.31
C TYR A 20 -14.02 2.47 -9.96
N GLN A 21 -12.87 2.48 -9.27
CA GLN A 21 -11.62 1.89 -9.77
C GLN A 21 -11.69 0.36 -9.91
N SER A 22 -12.47 -0.31 -9.05
CA SER A 22 -12.72 -1.75 -9.15
C SER A 22 -13.57 -2.09 -10.39
N VAL A 23 -14.64 -1.32 -10.64
CA VAL A 23 -15.48 -1.46 -11.85
C VAL A 23 -14.65 -1.23 -13.11
N GLU A 24 -13.74 -0.25 -13.10
CA GLU A 24 -12.80 0.02 -14.20
C GLU A 24 -11.70 -1.05 -14.38
N GLY A 25 -11.63 -2.04 -13.49
CA GLY A 25 -10.64 -3.12 -13.56
C GLY A 25 -9.22 -2.70 -13.20
N ARG A 26 -9.08 -1.63 -12.40
CA ARG A 26 -7.76 -1.06 -12.06
C ARG A 26 -7.45 -1.10 -10.57
N TYR A 27 -8.37 -1.60 -9.75
CA TYR A 27 -8.18 -1.78 -8.31
C TYR A 27 -7.74 -3.20 -7.98
N PHE A 28 -6.70 -3.30 -7.17
CA PHE A 28 -6.03 -4.54 -6.79
C PHE A 28 -5.83 -4.62 -5.29
N VAL A 29 -5.71 -5.85 -4.79
CA VAL A 29 -5.34 -6.13 -3.42
C VAL A 29 -4.29 -7.22 -3.38
N GLY A 30 -3.52 -7.24 -2.29
CA GLY A 30 -2.62 -8.35 -2.02
C GLY A 30 -1.96 -8.21 -0.66
N GLN A 31 -1.18 -9.23 -0.31
CA GLN A 31 -0.48 -9.29 0.97
C GLN A 31 0.88 -9.95 0.85
N THR A 32 1.74 -9.71 1.83
CA THR A 32 2.97 -10.48 2.02
C THR A 32 2.65 -11.89 2.53
N GLY A 33 3.66 -12.74 2.65
CA GLY A 33 3.59 -13.88 3.58
C GLY A 33 3.68 -13.43 5.04
N PHE A 34 3.81 -14.38 5.97
CA PHE A 34 4.21 -14.04 7.33
C PHE A 34 5.65 -13.50 7.34
N LEU A 35 5.86 -12.42 8.08
CA LEU A 35 7.13 -11.78 8.32
C LEU A 35 7.55 -12.08 9.76
N ASN A 36 8.65 -12.81 9.91
CA ASN A 36 9.29 -13.13 11.18
C ASN A 36 10.48 -12.20 11.39
N PHE A 37 10.47 -11.46 12.49
CA PHE A 37 11.53 -10.51 12.83
C PHE A 37 11.64 -10.38 14.35
N GLY A 38 12.73 -9.83 14.85
CA GLY A 38 13.10 -10.01 16.25
C GLY A 38 14.57 -10.29 16.41
N CYS A 39 15.07 -10.46 17.64
CA CYS A 39 16.48 -10.79 17.90
C CYS A 39 17.47 -9.87 17.14
N CYS A 40 17.21 -8.56 17.13
CA CYS A 40 17.99 -7.54 16.40
C CYS A 40 17.91 -7.64 14.86
N LYS A 41 16.94 -8.36 14.32
CA LYS A 41 16.65 -8.46 12.89
C LYS A 41 15.32 -7.81 12.56
N ASN A 42 15.30 -7.08 11.46
CA ASN A 42 14.15 -6.31 11.01
C ASN A 42 13.35 -7.09 9.93
N ALA A 43 12.22 -6.54 9.53
CA ALA A 43 11.49 -6.95 8.34
C ALA A 43 10.91 -5.74 7.60
N TRP A 44 10.44 -5.95 6.37
CA TRP A 44 9.61 -4.97 5.67
C TRP A 44 8.70 -5.63 4.64
N GLY A 45 7.61 -4.94 4.32
CA GLY A 45 6.75 -5.21 3.17
C GLY A 45 6.51 -3.91 2.42
N ALA A 46 6.56 -3.94 1.10
CA ALA A 46 6.45 -2.75 0.26
C ALA A 46 5.58 -3.00 -0.96
N LEU A 47 4.80 -1.98 -1.32
CA LEU A 47 4.18 -1.86 -2.63
C LEU A 47 5.15 -1.11 -3.54
N VAL A 48 5.68 -1.82 -4.54
CA VAL A 48 6.72 -1.36 -5.46
C VAL A 48 6.09 -1.09 -6.82
N ASN A 49 6.44 0.06 -7.40
CA ASN A 49 6.11 0.38 -8.78
C ASN A 49 7.36 0.14 -9.67
N PRO A 50 7.39 -0.90 -10.52
CA PRO A 50 8.54 -1.12 -11.41
C PRO A 50 8.81 0.07 -12.34
N SER A 51 10.08 0.37 -12.65
CA SER A 51 10.48 1.56 -13.42
C SER A 51 9.87 1.67 -14.82
N ASN A 52 9.46 0.55 -15.41
CA ASN A 52 8.86 0.48 -16.75
C ASN A 52 7.35 0.16 -16.73
N SER A 53 6.67 0.40 -15.60
CA SER A 53 5.25 0.04 -15.44
C SER A 53 4.29 0.89 -16.28
N ASN A 54 4.70 2.11 -16.66
CA ASN A 54 3.87 3.11 -17.36
C ASN A 54 2.57 3.49 -16.61
N VAL A 55 2.52 3.23 -15.29
CA VAL A 55 1.39 3.59 -14.43
C VAL A 55 1.89 4.31 -13.18
N ASN A 56 1.06 5.19 -12.64
CA ASN A 56 1.15 5.61 -11.27
C ASN A 56 0.32 4.66 -10.40
N ILE A 57 0.86 4.28 -9.25
CA ILE A 57 0.15 3.48 -8.26
C ILE A 57 -0.39 4.41 -7.17
N PHE A 58 -1.67 4.29 -6.87
CA PHE A 58 -2.34 5.07 -5.84
C PHE A 58 -2.65 4.15 -4.66
N VAL A 59 -2.01 4.38 -3.52
CA VAL A 59 -2.23 3.58 -2.31
C VAL A 59 -3.60 3.95 -1.73
N ASN A 60 -4.52 2.99 -1.69
CA ASN A 60 -5.85 3.21 -1.14
C ASN A 60 -5.93 2.83 0.33
N VAL A 61 -5.37 1.68 0.68
CA VAL A 61 -5.42 1.13 2.04
C VAL A 61 -4.20 0.27 2.28
N PHE A 62 -3.70 0.26 3.51
CA PHE A 62 -2.78 -0.78 3.97
C PHE A 62 -3.21 -1.32 5.32
N THR A 63 -2.80 -2.55 5.60
CA THR A 63 -3.01 -3.18 6.91
C THR A 63 -1.71 -3.74 7.44
N ILE A 64 -1.59 -3.75 8.76
CA ILE A 64 -0.49 -4.40 9.47
C ILE A 64 -1.13 -5.28 10.54
N SER A 65 -0.95 -6.58 10.40
CA SER A 65 -1.46 -7.58 11.35
C SER A 65 -0.32 -8.06 12.24
N ASN A 66 -0.50 -7.97 13.54
CA ASN A 66 0.39 -8.49 14.56
C ASN A 66 -0.18 -9.78 15.12
N TYR A 67 0.51 -10.89 14.91
CA TYR A 67 0.11 -12.21 15.43
C TYR A 67 0.82 -12.56 16.75
N SER A 68 1.55 -11.61 17.32
CA SER A 68 2.36 -11.79 18.52
C SER A 68 1.70 -11.12 19.72
N ARG A 69 2.10 -11.55 20.92
CA ARG A 69 1.60 -11.00 22.19
C ARG A 69 2.27 -9.70 22.62
N LEU A 70 3.13 -9.15 21.77
CA LEU A 70 3.94 -7.98 22.06
C LEU A 70 3.65 -6.89 21.03
N PRO A 71 3.56 -5.62 21.44
CA PRO A 71 3.43 -4.53 20.50
C PRO A 71 4.74 -4.32 19.74
N PHE A 72 4.66 -3.72 18.55
CA PHE A 72 5.85 -3.26 17.83
C PHE A 72 5.58 -1.94 17.10
N ASN A 73 6.65 -1.25 16.73
CA ASN A 73 6.56 -0.05 15.88
C ASN A 73 6.66 -0.44 14.42
N ALA A 74 5.84 0.18 13.58
CA ALA A 74 5.96 0.15 12.13
C ALA A 74 6.28 1.56 11.62
N GLU A 75 7.20 1.65 10.67
CA GLU A 75 7.62 2.88 10.03
C GLU A 75 7.13 2.91 8.59
N ILE A 76 6.52 4.01 8.17
CA ILE A 76 5.98 4.17 6.81
C ILE A 76 6.95 5.05 6.02
N TRP A 77 7.53 4.46 4.98
CA TRP A 77 8.57 5.07 4.14
C TRP A 77 8.09 5.27 2.71
N LEU A 78 8.44 6.42 2.14
CA LEU A 78 8.19 6.74 0.73
C LEU A 78 9.51 6.76 -0.05
N ASN A 79 9.50 6.11 -1.22
CA ASN A 79 10.58 6.08 -2.21
C ASN A 79 11.95 5.74 -1.61
N SER A 80 12.00 4.80 -0.67
CA SER A 80 13.23 4.40 0.00
C SER A 80 13.98 3.30 -0.75
N THR A 81 15.29 3.23 -0.56
CA THR A 81 16.09 2.04 -0.84
C THR A 81 15.96 1.09 0.36
N LEU A 82 15.42 -0.10 0.11
CA LEU A 82 15.17 -1.10 1.15
C LEU A 82 16.36 -2.06 1.31
N PRO A 83 16.69 -2.49 2.54
CA PRO A 83 17.77 -3.44 2.77
C PRO A 83 17.39 -4.84 2.28
N ASP A 84 18.39 -5.56 1.77
CA ASP A 84 18.31 -6.88 1.14
C ASP A 84 17.38 -6.96 -0.08
N SER A 85 17.59 -7.98 -0.91
CA SER A 85 16.69 -8.29 -2.02
C SER A 85 15.44 -8.99 -1.48
N GLY A 86 14.31 -8.30 -1.45
CA GLY A 86 13.04 -8.91 -1.04
C GLY A 86 12.45 -9.88 -2.08
N ASN A 87 11.47 -10.67 -1.65
CA ASN A 87 10.74 -11.62 -2.49
C ASN A 87 9.38 -11.06 -2.90
N SER A 88 9.00 -11.25 -4.16
CA SER A 88 7.67 -10.85 -4.64
C SER A 88 6.60 -11.81 -4.11
N SER A 89 5.45 -11.26 -3.71
CA SER A 89 4.29 -12.04 -3.29
C SER A 89 3.50 -12.54 -4.50
N ASN A 90 3.02 -13.79 -4.41
CA ASN A 90 2.05 -14.37 -5.35
C ASN A 90 0.60 -14.16 -4.90
N SER A 91 0.38 -13.60 -3.71
CA SER A 91 -0.96 -13.35 -3.16
C SER A 91 -1.45 -11.95 -3.57
N VAL A 92 -1.67 -11.78 -4.88
CA VAL A 92 -2.13 -10.52 -5.49
C VAL A 92 -3.27 -10.81 -6.46
N SER A 93 -4.34 -10.00 -6.43
CA SER A 93 -5.52 -10.21 -7.27
C SER A 93 -6.23 -8.88 -7.60
N PRO A 94 -6.85 -8.74 -8.80
CA PRO A 94 -7.85 -7.69 -9.02
C PRO A 94 -9.07 -7.92 -8.12
N THR A 95 -9.69 -6.84 -7.64
CA THR A 95 -10.89 -6.99 -6.79
C THR A 95 -12.15 -7.31 -7.59
N ASN A 96 -12.20 -6.94 -8.86
CA ASN A 96 -13.29 -7.26 -9.76
C ASN A 96 -12.94 -8.50 -10.60
N THR A 97 -13.40 -9.66 -10.13
CA THR A 97 -13.17 -10.96 -10.80
C THR A 97 -14.18 -11.27 -11.90
N THR A 98 -15.10 -10.35 -12.20
CA THR A 98 -16.08 -10.52 -13.29
C THR A 98 -15.54 -10.12 -14.66
N LEU A 99 -14.40 -9.43 -14.70
CA LEU A 99 -13.75 -8.97 -15.94
C LEU A 99 -12.93 -10.09 -16.60
N ASN A 100 -13.08 -10.24 -17.91
CA ASN A 100 -12.38 -11.24 -18.71
C ASN A 100 -11.75 -10.59 -19.97
N PRO A 101 -10.41 -10.65 -20.16
CA PRO A 101 -9.43 -11.28 -19.27
C PRO A 101 -9.32 -10.57 -17.92
N ALA A 102 -8.92 -11.32 -16.89
CA ALA A 102 -8.68 -10.76 -15.57
C ALA A 102 -7.58 -9.68 -15.65
N PRO A 103 -7.80 -8.49 -15.06
CA PRO A 103 -6.79 -7.45 -15.04
C PRO A 103 -5.52 -7.90 -14.31
N CYS A 104 -4.36 -7.61 -14.89
CA CYS A 104 -3.06 -7.91 -14.29
C CYS A 104 -2.43 -6.62 -13.72
N PRO A 105 -2.10 -6.57 -12.43
CA PRO A 105 -1.43 -5.41 -11.85
C PRO A 105 0.01 -5.25 -12.36
N ARG A 106 0.46 -4.01 -12.46
CA ARG A 106 1.87 -3.66 -12.70
C ARG A 106 2.65 -3.52 -11.39
N GLY A 107 1.98 -3.06 -10.34
CA GLY A 107 2.51 -3.00 -8.98
C GLY A 107 2.83 -4.38 -8.43
N LYS A 108 3.85 -4.42 -7.59
CA LYS A 108 4.30 -5.65 -6.93
C LYS A 108 4.33 -5.46 -5.42
N ILE A 109 3.86 -6.46 -4.69
CA ILE A 109 4.15 -6.55 -3.26
C ILE A 109 5.46 -7.31 -3.11
N VAL A 110 6.42 -6.71 -2.44
CA VAL A 110 7.74 -7.29 -2.17
C VAL A 110 8.00 -7.24 -0.68
N SER A 111 8.66 -8.25 -0.11
CA SER A 111 8.98 -8.26 1.32
C SER A 111 10.28 -8.99 1.63
N ALA A 112 10.93 -8.59 2.72
CA ALA A 112 12.07 -9.29 3.31
C ALA A 112 11.90 -9.41 4.83
N GLN A 113 12.54 -10.41 5.41
CA GLN A 113 12.49 -10.72 6.85
C GLN A 113 13.87 -11.19 7.32
N ILE A 114 14.14 -11.07 8.61
CA ILE A 114 15.43 -11.45 9.22
C ILE A 114 16.61 -10.64 8.63
N ILE A 115 16.38 -9.36 8.32
CA ILE A 115 17.36 -8.51 7.65
C ILE A 115 18.15 -7.64 8.64
N ASN A 116 19.32 -7.17 8.19
CA ASN A 116 20.07 -6.12 8.87
C ASN A 116 19.82 -4.75 8.21
N GLY A 117 20.05 -3.67 8.96
CA GLY A 117 19.95 -2.32 8.43
C GLY A 117 18.52 -1.79 8.37
N THR A 118 18.39 -0.59 7.80
CA THR A 118 17.15 0.20 7.74
C THR A 118 16.98 0.81 6.35
N PRO A 119 15.77 1.27 5.98
CA PRO A 119 15.58 2.01 4.74
C PRO A 119 16.45 3.26 4.68
N VAL A 120 16.92 3.63 3.49
CA VAL A 120 17.73 4.83 3.22
C VAL A 120 17.24 5.54 1.95
N ASN A 121 17.70 6.77 1.68
CA ASN A 121 17.38 7.51 0.44
C ASN A 121 15.87 7.68 0.17
N GLY A 122 15.06 7.78 1.21
CA GLY A 122 13.62 8.05 1.16
C GLY A 122 13.19 8.87 2.37
N VAL A 123 11.88 8.97 2.60
CA VAL A 123 11.33 9.74 3.73
C VAL A 123 10.45 8.83 4.59
N ASN A 124 10.77 8.71 5.88
CA ASN A 124 9.84 8.18 6.87
C ASN A 124 8.80 9.27 7.16
N VAL A 125 7.56 9.05 6.72
CA VAL A 125 6.50 10.06 6.81
C VAL A 125 5.69 9.97 8.09
N PHE A 126 5.60 8.80 8.72
CA PHE A 126 5.05 8.61 10.06
C PHE A 126 5.27 7.18 10.56
N ASN A 127 5.11 7.01 11.88
CA ASN A 127 5.18 5.72 12.55
C ASN A 127 3.80 5.31 13.09
N ARG A 128 3.61 4.01 13.30
CA ARG A 128 2.43 3.42 13.96
C ARG A 128 2.88 2.42 15.02
N ILE A 129 2.26 2.47 16.19
CA ILE A 129 2.38 1.41 17.20
C ILE A 129 1.31 0.37 16.88
N ILE A 130 1.70 -0.90 16.73
CA ILE A 130 0.81 -2.00 16.41
C ILE A 130 0.61 -2.82 17.69
N PRO A 131 -0.61 -2.83 18.28
CA PRO A 131 -0.88 -3.61 19.49
C PRO A 131 -0.72 -5.12 19.29
N PRO A 132 -0.54 -5.89 20.37
CA PRO A 132 -0.57 -7.36 20.32
C PRO A 132 -1.84 -7.90 19.67
N GLU A 133 -1.74 -9.00 18.92
CA GLU A 133 -2.89 -9.79 18.43
C GLU A 133 -3.98 -8.94 17.73
N THR A 134 -3.57 -7.89 17.01
CA THR A 134 -4.49 -6.97 16.32
C THR A 134 -4.09 -6.74 14.87
N THR A 135 -5.06 -6.27 14.09
CA THR A 135 -4.83 -5.70 12.77
C THR A 135 -5.16 -4.22 12.80
N ILE A 136 -4.20 -3.39 12.42
CA ILE A 136 -4.43 -1.96 12.16
C ILE A 136 -4.71 -1.79 10.67
N VAL A 137 -5.70 -0.96 10.35
CA VAL A 137 -6.08 -0.56 9.00
C VAL A 137 -5.86 0.94 8.87
N SER A 138 -5.26 1.38 7.77
CA SER A 138 -5.12 2.79 7.42
C SER A 138 -5.66 3.02 6.02
N GLU A 139 -6.71 3.84 5.92
CA GLU A 139 -7.30 4.28 4.65
C GLU A 139 -6.61 5.56 4.19
N GLU A 140 -5.98 5.47 3.02
CA GLU A 140 -5.19 6.55 2.45
C GLU A 140 -5.88 7.19 1.24
N ASP A 141 -6.95 6.60 0.71
CA ASP A 141 -7.79 7.18 -0.36
C ASP A 141 -7.03 7.65 -1.60
N GLY A 142 -5.84 7.08 -1.87
CA GLY A 142 -4.96 7.49 -2.97
C GLY A 142 -4.08 8.71 -2.71
N LYS A 143 -3.98 9.19 -1.47
CA LYS A 143 -3.12 10.33 -1.09
C LYS A 143 -1.65 10.06 -1.41
N PHE A 144 -1.21 8.80 -1.33
CA PHE A 144 0.15 8.40 -1.70
C PHE A 144 0.16 7.87 -3.13
N ILE A 145 0.90 8.58 -4.00
CA ILE A 145 1.07 8.26 -5.41
C ILE A 145 2.51 7.84 -5.65
N ILE A 146 2.71 6.61 -6.11
CA ILE A 146 4.02 6.01 -6.34
C ILE A 146 4.30 6.05 -7.85
N PRO A 147 5.30 6.83 -8.31
CA PRO A 147 5.69 6.85 -9.72
C PRO A 147 6.47 5.58 -10.09
N PRO A 148 6.68 5.29 -11.39
CA PRO A 148 7.56 4.21 -11.82
C PRO A 148 8.94 4.34 -11.17
N GLY A 149 9.44 3.23 -10.61
CA GLY A 149 10.70 3.16 -9.86
C GLY A 149 10.56 3.49 -8.37
N GLY A 150 9.40 3.98 -7.93
CA GLY A 150 9.12 4.30 -6.53
C GLY A 150 8.59 3.13 -5.71
N ASN A 151 8.43 3.37 -4.41
CA ASN A 151 7.77 2.43 -3.49
C ASN A 151 7.07 3.13 -2.33
N PHE A 152 6.09 2.44 -1.77
CA PHE A 152 5.52 2.69 -0.44
C PHE A 152 5.89 1.49 0.43
N ALA A 153 6.70 1.70 1.45
CA ALA A 153 7.25 0.64 2.28
C ALA A 153 6.80 0.77 3.73
N ILE A 154 6.51 -0.38 4.34
CA ILE A 154 6.25 -0.51 5.76
C ILE A 154 7.42 -1.30 6.34
N PHE A 155 8.27 -0.62 7.09
CA PHE A 155 9.44 -1.19 7.75
C PHE A 155 9.10 -1.53 9.20
N LEU A 156 9.54 -2.71 9.63
CA LEU A 156 9.25 -3.32 10.91
C LEU A 156 10.57 -3.45 11.69
N PRO A 157 10.98 -2.41 12.44
CA PRO A 157 12.13 -2.49 13.32
C PRO A 157 11.94 -3.55 14.41
N SER A 158 13.00 -4.31 14.68
CA SER A 158 13.04 -5.32 15.73
C SER A 158 12.81 -4.70 17.11
N PRO A 159 11.81 -5.16 17.89
CA PRO A 159 11.64 -4.73 19.27
C PRO A 159 12.54 -5.51 20.25
N ALA A 160 13.76 -5.90 19.82
CA ALA A 160 14.66 -6.86 20.47
C ALA A 160 14.55 -6.93 22.02
N PRO A 161 14.54 -8.15 22.62
CA PRO A 161 15.04 -9.42 22.08
C PRO A 161 13.98 -10.37 21.51
N GLU A 162 12.70 -10.00 21.50
CA GLU A 162 11.62 -10.95 21.21
C GLU A 162 11.42 -11.19 19.71
N ASN A 163 10.85 -12.36 19.37
CA ASN A 163 10.41 -12.68 18.02
C ASN A 163 8.95 -12.28 17.81
N ILE A 164 8.71 -11.61 16.69
CA ILE A 164 7.42 -11.11 16.24
C ILE A 164 7.07 -11.74 14.89
N ILE A 165 5.80 -12.10 14.76
CA ILE A 165 5.16 -12.54 13.52
C ILE A 165 4.16 -11.47 13.11
N ALA A 166 4.31 -10.96 11.90
CA ALA A 166 3.40 -9.98 11.32
C ALA A 166 3.03 -10.31 9.87
N ASN A 167 2.03 -9.61 9.34
CA ASN A 167 1.67 -9.62 7.92
C ASN A 167 1.30 -8.20 7.48
N ILE A 168 1.61 -7.87 6.22
CA ILE A 168 1.28 -6.58 5.63
C ILE A 168 0.42 -6.82 4.39
N ALA A 169 -0.68 -6.07 4.27
CA ALA A 169 -1.52 -6.09 3.07
C ALA A 169 -1.74 -4.69 2.51
N PHE A 170 -1.98 -4.63 1.20
CA PHE A 170 -2.21 -3.39 0.45
C PHE A 170 -3.44 -3.50 -0.42
N GLY A 171 -4.16 -2.39 -0.57
CA GLY A 171 -5.10 -2.14 -1.65
C GLY A 171 -4.67 -0.88 -2.41
N TRP A 172 -4.69 -0.95 -3.73
CA TRP A 172 -4.25 0.15 -4.59
C TRP A 172 -5.00 0.15 -5.91
N TRP A 173 -4.92 1.25 -6.64
CA TRP A 173 -5.27 1.25 -8.06
C TRP A 173 -4.15 1.81 -8.92
N GLU A 174 -4.25 1.55 -10.22
CA GLU A 174 -3.24 1.92 -11.20
C GLU A 174 -3.84 2.83 -12.28
N GLU A 175 -3.20 3.97 -12.51
CA GLU A 175 -3.57 4.86 -13.61
C GLU A 175 -2.42 5.02 -14.59
N ARG A 176 -2.72 4.92 -15.89
CA ARG A 176 -1.72 5.12 -16.94
C ARG A 176 -1.17 6.54 -16.87
N ILE A 177 0.15 6.64 -16.96
CA ILE A 177 0.80 7.94 -17.17
C ILE A 177 0.40 8.42 -18.56
N ARG A 178 -0.26 9.57 -18.64
CA ARG A 178 -0.51 10.21 -19.92
C ARG A 178 0.84 10.67 -20.46
N GLN A 179 1.35 10.00 -21.50
CA GLN A 179 2.43 10.56 -22.28
C GLN A 179 1.88 11.83 -22.96
N CYS A 180 2.40 12.99 -22.59
CA CYS A 180 2.18 14.20 -23.38
C CYS A 180 2.68 13.91 -24.80
N SER A 181 1.74 13.81 -25.74
CA SER A 181 2.02 13.74 -27.17
C SER A 181 2.30 15.16 -27.67
N CYS A 182 3.37 15.79 -27.18
CA CYS A 182 3.86 17.08 -27.66
C CYS A 182 5.34 17.23 -27.31
N CYS A 183 6.19 16.95 -28.30
CA CYS A 183 7.41 17.70 -28.68
C CYS A 183 8.08 16.90 -29.81
N CYS A 184 7.52 17.02 -31.01
CA CYS A 184 8.28 16.85 -32.26
C CYS A 184 9.05 18.13 -32.53
#